data_AF-A0A257EG75-F1
#
_entry.id   AF-A0A257EG75-F1
#
_cell.length_a   1.000
_cell.length_b   1.000
_cell.length_c   1.000
_cell.angle_alpha   90.00
_cell.angle_beta   90.00
_cell.angle_gamma   90.00
#
_symmetry.space_group_name_H-M   'P 1'
#
loop_
_entity.id
_entity.type
_entity.pdbx_description
1 polymer ?
#
loop_
_entity_poly.entity_id
_entity_poly.type
_entity_poly.pdbx_seq_one_letter_code
_entity_poly.pdbx_strand_id
1 'polypeptide(L)'
;MKFVESKLRFCGNRLLRTLALVVSAVGISACTSVPSQNISSNEFNAFNAMPTQNRIMNNVRIKWEIRDDVAQYCARAYQMGREQAYLTPPLACAMWDAVKAECTVVTGPVTTHVALGHEVRHCFEGHFHR
;
A
#
# COMPACT_ATOMS: atom_id res chain seq x y z
N MET A 1 10.46 -15.27 -61.40
CA MET A 1 10.87 -14.14 -60.53
C MET A 1 9.75 -13.58 -59.62
N LYS A 2 8.47 -13.55 -60.02
CA LYS A 2 7.37 -12.98 -59.21
C LYS A 2 7.03 -13.72 -57.90
N PHE A 3 7.39 -14.99 -57.77
CA PHE A 3 7.04 -15.83 -56.60
C PHE A 3 7.94 -15.58 -55.37
N VAL A 4 9.16 -15.08 -55.58
CA VAL A 4 10.12 -14.78 -54.49
C VAL A 4 9.78 -13.44 -53.83
N GLU A 5 9.40 -12.43 -54.62
CA GLU A 5 8.96 -11.13 -54.09
C GLU A 5 7.71 -11.21 -53.21
N SER A 6 6.75 -12.09 -53.53
CA SER A 6 5.51 -12.21 -52.73
C SER A 6 5.76 -12.85 -51.36
N LYS A 7 6.68 -13.83 -51.26
CA LYS A 7 7.08 -14.43 -49.99
C LYS A 7 7.85 -13.46 -49.08
N LEU A 8 8.74 -12.64 -49.65
CA LEU A 8 9.46 -11.59 -48.89
C LEU A 8 8.51 -10.51 -48.34
N ARG A 9 7.53 -10.06 -49.13
CA ARG A 9 6.49 -9.12 -48.66
C ARG A 9 5.59 -9.71 -47.57
N PHE A 10 5.26 -11.01 -47.66
CA PHE A 10 4.43 -11.70 -46.67
C PHE A 10 5.13 -11.88 -45.32
N CYS A 11 6.44 -12.18 -45.34
CA CYS A 11 7.27 -12.33 -44.14
C CYS A 11 7.50 -10.97 -43.44
N GLY A 12 7.82 -9.92 -44.20
CA GLY A 12 7.99 -8.56 -43.66
C GLY A 12 6.72 -8.00 -43.02
N ASN A 13 5.55 -8.23 -43.63
CA ASN A 13 4.28 -7.75 -43.08
C ASN A 13 3.83 -8.52 -41.82
N ARG A 14 4.19 -9.81 -41.69
CA ARG A 14 3.99 -10.58 -40.46
C ARG A 14 4.92 -10.11 -39.34
N LEU A 15 6.20 -9.88 -39.65
CA LEU A 15 7.20 -9.40 -38.69
C LEU A 15 6.84 -8.01 -38.15
N LEU A 16 6.40 -7.10 -39.03
CA LEU A 16 5.99 -5.74 -38.67
C LEU A 16 4.73 -5.74 -37.80
N ARG A 17 3.76 -6.62 -38.09
CA ARG A 17 2.55 -6.80 -37.27
C ARG A 17 2.84 -7.37 -35.89
N THR A 18 3.74 -8.36 -35.81
CA THR A 18 4.17 -8.91 -34.51
C THR A 18 4.92 -7.87 -33.69
N LEU A 19 5.78 -7.06 -34.31
CA LEU A 19 6.51 -6.00 -33.62
C LEU A 19 5.55 -4.92 -33.10
N ALA A 20 4.57 -4.50 -33.92
CA ALA A 20 3.55 -3.54 -33.52
C ALA A 20 2.66 -4.06 -32.36
N LEU A 21 2.30 -5.34 -32.36
CA LEU A 21 1.56 -5.97 -31.25
C LEU A 21 2.38 -6.00 -29.95
N VAL A 22 3.67 -6.33 -30.03
CA VAL A 22 4.56 -6.34 -28.86
C VAL A 22 4.75 -4.93 -28.30
N VAL A 23 4.98 -3.93 -29.16
CA VAL A 23 5.11 -2.52 -28.73
C VAL A 23 3.81 -2.01 -28.10
N SER A 24 2.66 -2.39 -28.66
CA SER A 24 1.35 -2.02 -28.09
C SER A 24 1.12 -2.67 -26.72
N ALA A 25 1.49 -3.95 -26.55
CA ALA A 25 1.37 -4.66 -25.28
C ALA A 25 2.28 -4.07 -24.18
N VAL A 26 3.51 -3.68 -24.54
CA VAL A 26 4.45 -3.02 -23.61
C VAL A 26 3.96 -1.62 -23.25
N GLY A 27 3.40 -0.86 -24.19
CA GLY A 27 2.86 0.49 -23.94
C GLY A 27 1.68 0.50 -22.97
N ILE A 28 0.81 -0.51 -23.00
CA ILE A 28 -0.35 -0.61 -22.10
C ILE A 28 0.06 -1.02 -20.68
N SER A 29 1.22 -1.66 -20.50
CA SER A 29 1.70 -2.13 -19.20
C SER A 29 2.28 -1.02 -18.31
N ALA A 30 2.54 0.17 -18.86
CA ALA A 30 3.17 1.28 -18.15
C ALA A 30 2.20 2.09 -17.26
N CYS A 31 0.89 1.94 -17.42
CA CYS A 31 -0.10 2.76 -16.71
C CYS A 31 -0.49 2.23 -15.32
N THR A 32 0.00 1.07 -14.88
CA THR A 32 -0.53 0.38 -13.69
C THR A 32 0.44 0.19 -12.53
N SER A 33 1.68 0.67 -12.59
CA SER A 33 2.70 0.24 -11.62
C SER A 33 3.63 1.33 -11.10
N VAL A 34 3.08 2.24 -10.29
CA VAL A 34 3.84 2.75 -9.15
C VAL A 34 2.89 2.90 -7.95
N PRO A 35 2.76 1.89 -7.07
CA PRO A 35 2.21 2.13 -5.75
C PRO A 35 3.11 3.16 -5.08
N SER A 36 2.58 4.34 -4.75
CA SER A 36 3.32 5.40 -4.07
C SER A 36 3.85 4.97 -2.70
N GLN A 37 3.36 3.85 -2.15
CA GLN A 37 3.73 3.32 -0.84
C GLN A 37 3.90 1.79 -0.89
N ASN A 38 4.90 1.28 -0.19
CA ASN A 38 5.25 -0.14 -0.13
C ASN A 38 4.39 -0.85 0.94
N ILE A 39 3.13 -1.13 0.59
CA ILE A 39 2.18 -1.84 1.46
C ILE A 39 2.20 -3.32 1.09
N SER A 40 2.28 -4.20 2.09
CA SER A 40 2.23 -5.65 1.89
C SER A 40 0.94 -6.05 1.16
N SER A 41 1.04 -6.94 0.18
CA SER A 41 -0.13 -7.44 -0.57
C SER A 41 -1.17 -8.12 0.34
N ASN A 42 -0.75 -8.61 1.50
CA ASN A 42 -1.64 -9.25 2.47
C ASN A 42 -2.65 -8.28 3.09
N GLU A 43 -2.34 -6.98 3.13
CA GLU A 43 -3.23 -5.95 3.68
C GLU A 43 -4.48 -5.71 2.80
N PHE A 44 -4.47 -6.21 1.57
CA PHE A 44 -5.61 -6.13 0.66
C PHE A 44 -6.55 -7.33 0.78
N ASN A 45 -6.17 -8.37 1.54
CA ASN A 45 -7.01 -9.52 1.74
C ASN A 45 -8.21 -9.17 2.63
N ALA A 46 -9.35 -9.79 2.36
CA ALA A 46 -10.49 -9.71 3.27
C ALA A 46 -10.13 -10.30 4.63
N PHE A 47 -10.64 -9.70 5.69
CA PHE A 47 -10.46 -10.18 7.07
C PHE A 47 -11.82 -10.19 7.80
N ASN A 48 -11.92 -11.04 8.83
CA ASN A 48 -13.06 -11.05 9.72
C ASN A 48 -12.80 -10.07 10.86
N ALA A 49 -13.71 -9.11 11.05
CA ALA A 49 -13.64 -8.19 12.18
C ALA A 49 -13.77 -8.96 13.50
N MET A 50 -12.96 -8.59 14.49
CA MET A 50 -13.01 -9.20 15.82
C MET A 50 -14.40 -9.02 16.44
N PRO A 51 -15.00 -10.05 17.07
CA PRO A 51 -16.27 -9.91 17.78
C PRO A 51 -16.18 -8.85 18.89
N THR A 52 -17.28 -8.16 19.16
CA THR A 52 -17.39 -7.06 20.15
C THR A 52 -16.92 -7.48 21.55
N GLN A 53 -17.08 -8.75 21.92
CA GLN A 53 -16.65 -9.30 23.21
C GLN A 53 -15.13 -9.44 23.32
N ASN A 54 -14.43 -9.50 22.19
CA ASN A 54 -13.00 -9.72 22.11
C ASN A 54 -12.23 -8.44 21.77
N ARG A 55 -12.91 -7.36 21.39
CA ARG A 55 -12.29 -6.06 21.12
C ARG A 55 -11.82 -5.42 22.42
N ILE A 56 -10.66 -4.75 22.35
CA ILE A 56 -10.19 -3.94 23.47
C ILE A 56 -11.14 -2.77 23.73
N MET A 57 -11.70 -2.19 22.65
CA MET A 57 -12.68 -1.11 22.76
C MET A 57 -13.81 -1.27 21.75
N ASN A 58 -15.05 -1.13 22.21
CA ASN A 58 -16.25 -1.22 21.38
C ASN A 58 -16.72 0.13 20.84
N ASN A 59 -16.40 1.21 21.54
CA ASN A 59 -16.64 2.57 21.11
C ASN A 59 -15.33 3.35 21.27
N VAL A 60 -14.86 3.96 20.19
CA VAL A 60 -13.55 4.60 20.12
C VAL A 60 -13.72 5.98 19.52
N ARG A 61 -13.19 7.01 20.19
CA ARG A 61 -12.98 8.29 19.54
C ARG A 61 -11.70 8.20 18.73
N ILE A 62 -11.79 8.47 17.44
CA ILE A 62 -10.65 8.45 16.53
C ILE A 62 -10.30 9.90 16.18
N LYS A 63 -9.05 10.26 16.44
CA LYS A 63 -8.40 11.46 15.94
C LYS A 63 -7.48 11.06 14.78
N TRP A 64 -7.49 11.81 13.70
CA TRP A 64 -6.54 11.63 12.60
C TRP A 64 -5.56 12.81 12.57
N GLU A 65 -4.27 12.51 12.66
CA GLU A 65 -3.18 13.47 12.58
C GLU A 65 -2.33 13.22 11.33
N ILE A 66 -1.99 14.27 10.59
CA ILE A 66 -1.17 14.21 9.40
C ILE A 66 0.19 14.81 9.74
N ARG A 67 1.28 14.11 9.41
CA ARG A 67 2.65 14.53 9.74
C ARG A 67 3.62 14.30 8.59
N ASP A 68 4.51 15.25 8.35
CA ASP A 68 5.60 15.08 7.38
C ASP A 68 6.67 14.10 7.88
N ASP A 69 6.86 14.01 9.21
CA ASP A 69 7.84 13.14 9.88
C ASP A 69 7.24 11.80 10.35
N VAL A 70 6.21 11.29 9.65
CA VAL A 70 5.45 10.09 10.08
C VAL A 70 6.35 8.89 10.37
N ALA A 71 7.37 8.63 9.53
CA ALA A 71 8.25 7.49 9.70
C ALA A 71 9.05 7.58 11.02
N GLN A 72 9.63 8.74 11.32
CA GLN A 72 10.42 8.97 12.53
C GLN A 72 9.52 9.08 13.78
N TYR A 73 8.35 9.68 13.65
CA TYR A 73 7.37 9.78 14.71
C TYR A 73 6.88 8.38 15.11
N CYS A 74 6.40 7.61 14.14
CA CYS A 74 5.88 6.28 14.38
C CYS A 74 6.99 5.33 14.83
N ALA A 75 8.17 5.33 14.21
CA ALA A 75 9.28 4.46 14.65
C ALA A 75 9.65 4.66 16.13
N ARG A 76 9.60 5.90 16.63
CA ARG A 76 9.79 6.19 18.06
C ARG A 76 8.66 5.63 18.91
N ALA A 77 7.41 5.76 18.46
CA ALA A 77 6.25 5.18 19.12
C ALA A 77 6.29 3.63 19.16
N TYR A 78 6.85 2.98 18.14
CA TYR A 78 7.05 1.52 18.12
C TYR A 78 8.26 1.05 18.95
N GLN A 79 9.03 1.97 19.55
CA GLN A 79 10.33 1.67 20.15
C GLN A 79 11.25 0.87 19.19
N MET A 80 11.12 1.12 17.87
CA MET A 80 11.89 0.40 16.87
C MET A 80 13.37 0.70 17.02
N GLY A 81 14.20 -0.35 16.94
CA GLY A 81 15.63 -0.20 16.79
C GLY A 81 15.96 0.65 15.55
N ARG A 82 17.01 1.48 15.64
CA ARG A 82 17.37 2.44 14.58
C ARG A 82 17.54 1.77 13.20
N GLU A 83 18.16 0.59 13.17
CA GLU A 83 18.36 -0.19 11.96
C GLU A 83 17.03 -0.67 11.36
N GLN A 84 16.10 -1.17 12.19
CA GLN A 84 14.79 -1.63 11.74
C GLN A 84 13.94 -0.48 11.18
N ALA A 85 13.96 0.67 11.85
CA ALA A 85 13.25 1.87 11.40
C ALA A 85 13.79 2.39 10.05
N TYR A 86 15.07 2.15 9.76
CA TYR A 86 15.69 2.52 8.48
C TYR A 86 15.32 1.53 7.36
N LEU A 87 15.34 0.22 7.63
CA LEU A 87 15.05 -0.81 6.64
C LEU A 87 13.56 -0.88 6.27
N THR A 88 12.68 -0.70 7.25
CA THR A 88 11.23 -0.78 7.07
C THR A 88 10.57 0.41 7.75
N PRO A 89 10.64 1.62 7.16
CA PRO A 89 10.05 2.80 7.76
C PRO A 89 8.52 2.67 7.83
N PRO A 90 7.90 2.93 8.99
CA PRO A 90 6.46 2.87 9.11
C PRO A 90 5.79 3.99 8.30
N LEU A 91 4.71 3.64 7.60
CA LEU A 91 3.91 4.59 6.80
C LEU A 91 2.85 5.31 7.63
N ALA A 92 2.42 4.67 8.72
CA ALA A 92 1.40 5.13 9.64
C ALA A 92 1.54 4.42 11.01
N CYS A 93 0.81 4.92 12.01
CA CYS A 93 0.67 4.26 13.31
C CYS A 93 -0.61 4.69 14.04
N ALA A 94 -1.12 3.82 14.92
CA ALA A 94 -2.23 4.11 15.83
C ALA A 94 -1.76 4.18 17.29
N MET A 95 -2.02 5.32 17.94
CA MET A 95 -1.63 5.62 19.32
C MET A 95 -2.85 5.67 20.23
N TRP A 96 -2.84 4.96 21.35
CA TRP A 96 -3.94 4.99 22.32
C TRP A 96 -3.64 5.92 23.50
N ASP A 97 -4.49 6.92 23.72
CA ASP A 97 -4.53 7.72 24.93
C ASP A 97 -5.59 7.15 25.89
N ALA A 98 -5.14 6.41 26.90
CA ALA A 98 -6.02 5.79 27.88
C ALA A 98 -6.75 6.79 28.79
N VAL A 99 -6.19 7.98 29.01
CA VAL A 99 -6.80 9.01 29.85
C VAL A 99 -7.97 9.66 29.11
N LYS A 100 -7.80 9.94 27.82
CA LYS A 100 -8.85 10.54 26.98
C LYS A 100 -9.80 9.51 26.37
N ALA A 101 -9.47 8.22 26.46
CA ALA A 101 -10.14 7.17 25.72
C ALA A 101 -10.25 7.52 24.21
N GLU A 102 -9.12 7.91 23.62
CA GLU A 102 -9.01 8.36 22.24
C GLU A 102 -7.85 7.67 21.53
N CYS A 103 -8.11 7.18 20.30
CA CYS A 103 -7.09 6.65 19.42
C CYS A 103 -6.67 7.71 18.41
N THR A 104 -5.38 8.03 18.34
CA THR A 104 -4.82 8.91 17.31
C THR A 104 -4.19 8.07 16.22
N VAL A 105 -4.77 8.11 15.02
CA VAL A 105 -4.16 7.57 13.80
C VAL A 105 -3.27 8.63 13.19
N VAL A 106 -2.01 8.29 12.91
CA VAL A 106 -1.01 9.19 12.33
C VAL A 106 -0.61 8.68 10.96
N THR A 107 -0.69 9.53 9.94
CA THR A 107 -0.27 9.21 8.57
C THR A 107 0.64 10.28 7.98
N GLY A 108 1.32 9.96 6.88
CA GLY A 108 1.95 10.96 6.02
C GLY A 108 0.94 11.85 5.28
N PRO A 109 1.39 12.93 4.61
CA PRO A 109 0.54 13.80 3.79
C PRO A 109 -0.12 13.07 2.60
N VAL A 110 0.55 12.03 2.11
CA VAL A 110 0.04 11.11 1.10
C VAL A 110 -0.11 9.74 1.76
N THR A 111 -1.33 9.20 1.76
CA THR A 111 -1.65 7.90 2.36
C THR A 111 -2.69 7.17 1.51
N THR A 112 -2.95 5.91 1.84
CA THR A 112 -3.97 5.09 1.18
C THR A 112 -5.08 4.70 2.16
N HIS A 113 -6.24 4.35 1.63
CA HIS A 113 -7.33 3.80 2.45
C HIS A 113 -6.94 2.49 3.13
N VAL A 114 -6.00 1.73 2.56
CA VAL A 114 -5.48 0.49 3.16
C VAL A 114 -4.64 0.81 4.39
N ALA A 115 -3.68 1.73 4.28
CA ALA A 115 -2.87 2.16 5.42
C ALA A 115 -3.72 2.80 6.52
N LEU A 116 -4.62 3.73 6.16
CA LEU A 116 -5.54 4.35 7.12
C LEU A 116 -6.46 3.31 7.79
N GLY A 117 -7.03 2.39 7.00
CA GLY A 117 -7.92 1.33 7.49
C GLY A 117 -7.21 0.33 8.42
N HIS A 118 -5.96 0.00 8.12
CA HIS A 118 -5.10 -0.82 8.98
C HIS A 118 -4.94 -0.19 10.37
N GLU A 119 -4.58 1.10 10.43
CA GLU A 119 -4.44 1.81 11.71
C GLU A 119 -5.78 1.98 12.46
N VAL A 120 -6.88 2.24 11.74
CA VAL A 120 -8.22 2.28 12.35
C VAL A 120 -8.59 0.92 12.96
N ARG A 121 -8.21 -0.18 12.32
CA ARG A 121 -8.43 -1.52 12.87
C ARG A 121 -7.68 -1.71 14.19
N HIS A 122 -6.42 -1.26 14.28
CA HIS A 122 -5.66 -1.26 15.54
C HIS A 122 -6.40 -0.51 16.64
N CYS A 123 -7.09 0.59 16.32
CA CYS A 123 -7.90 1.32 17.28
C CYS A 123 -9.02 0.50 17.93
N PHE A 124 -9.61 -0.48 17.25
CA PHE A 124 -10.69 -1.31 17.81
C PHE A 124 -10.19 -2.64 18.37
N GLU A 125 -9.30 -3.30 17.63
CA GLU A 125 -8.85 -4.66 17.93
C GLU A 125 -7.64 -4.69 18.87
N GLY A 126 -6.99 -3.54 19.09
CA GLY A 126 -6.12 -3.37 20.22
C GLY A 126 -4.66 -3.75 20.01
N HIS A 127 -4.24 -3.90 18.76
CA HIS A 127 -2.83 -4.06 18.38
C HIS A 127 -2.16 -2.67 18.29
N PHE A 128 -2.12 -1.97 19.41
CA PHE A 128 -1.52 -0.63 19.49
C PHE A 128 -0.01 -0.67 19.53
N HIS A 129 0.59 0.43 19.10
CA HIS A 129 2.02 0.66 19.13
C HIS A 129 2.30 1.67 20.25
N ARG A 130 2.98 1.26 21.33
CA ARG A 130 3.22 2.06 22.56
C ARG A 130 4.71 2.10 22.90
#